data_AF-A0AAU6QMR4-F1
#
_entry.id   AF-A0AAU6QMR4-F1
#
_cell.length_a   1.000
_cell.length_b   1.000
_cell.length_c   1.000
_cell.angle_alpha   90.00
_cell.angle_beta   90.00
_cell.angle_gamma   90.00
#
_symmetry.space_group_name_H-M   'P 1'
#
loop_
_entity.id
_entity.type
_entity.pdbx_description
1 polymer ?
#
loop_
_entity_poly.entity_id
_entity_poly.type
_entity_poly.pdbx_seq_one_letter_code
_entity_poly.pdbx_strand_id
1 'polypeptide(L)'
;MSESRRVMFQARLFESSAELKTVLQTLTGRRGDVAPELLRRLEAQRTAAASLGRFSESLNVDAYRHAREMLPAVAAGFLPADRLEVLLLRLECDFRGAAARALRSTSGKRFEPFWREFDAIARRRTCRTAEAVYEAVKASGVPHPHPKLSVAKRRYGKLVK
;
A
#
# COMPACT_ATOMS: atom_id res chain seq x y z
N MET A 1 -6.76 -1.81 15.01
CA MET A 1 -6.53 -2.01 13.56
C MET A 1 -5.19 -1.38 13.19
N SER A 2 -4.29 -2.10 12.51
CA SER A 2 -3.00 -1.54 12.07
C SER A 2 -3.20 -0.43 11.03
N GLU A 3 -2.45 0.66 11.16
CA GLU A 3 -2.53 1.88 10.31
C GLU A 3 -2.44 1.56 8.81
N SER A 4 -1.62 0.59 8.42
CA SER A 4 -1.50 0.12 7.04
C SER A 4 -2.79 -0.49 6.48
N ARG A 5 -3.65 -1.10 7.31
CA ARG A 5 -4.97 -1.59 6.86
C ARG A 5 -5.92 -0.42 6.59
N ARG A 6 -5.80 0.68 7.32
CA ARG A 6 -6.64 1.88 7.15
C ARG A 6 -6.28 2.61 5.86
N VAL A 7 -4.99 2.80 5.59
CA VAL A 7 -4.47 3.42 4.36
C VAL A 7 -4.87 2.60 3.12
N MET A 8 -4.81 1.26 3.18
CA MET A 8 -5.23 0.40 2.06
C MET A 8 -6.73 0.46 1.77
N PHE A 9 -7.57 0.62 2.80
CA PHE A 9 -9.02 0.77 2.62
C PHE A 9 -9.40 2.14 2.05
N GLN A 10 -8.64 3.18 2.38
CA GLN A 10 -8.88 4.56 1.91
C GLN A 10 -8.41 4.81 0.46
N ALA A 11 -7.64 3.89 -0.12
CA ALA A 11 -7.03 4.02 -1.44
C ALA A 11 -7.79 3.24 -2.56
N ARG A 12 -9.07 2.95 -2.35
CA ARG A 12 -9.93 2.29 -3.36
C ARG A 12 -10.42 3.31 -4.37
N LEU A 13 -10.52 2.91 -5.64
CA LEU A 13 -11.15 3.72 -6.68
C LEU A 13 -12.67 3.74 -6.53
N PHE A 14 -13.23 2.60 -6.12
CA PHE A 14 -14.66 2.38 -5.89
C PHE A 14 -14.83 1.21 -4.90
N GLU A 15 -15.95 1.22 -4.17
CA GLU A 15 -16.36 0.17 -3.25
C GLU A 15 -17.00 -1.02 -3.98
N SER A 16 -17.69 -0.77 -5.10
CA SER A 16 -18.39 -1.79 -5.88
C SER A 16 -18.45 -1.49 -7.37
N SER A 17 -18.75 -2.50 -8.19
CA SER A 17 -19.02 -2.32 -9.62
C SER A 17 -20.26 -1.46 -9.89
N ALA A 18 -21.26 -1.52 -9.00
CA ALA A 18 -22.44 -0.66 -9.08
C ALA A 18 -22.06 0.81 -8.90
N GLU A 19 -21.21 1.12 -7.91
CA GLU A 19 -20.69 2.48 -7.70
C GLU A 19 -19.90 2.95 -8.93
N LEU A 20 -19.00 2.12 -9.47
CA LEU A 20 -18.24 2.46 -10.67
C LEU A 20 -19.17 2.83 -11.84
N LYS A 21 -20.23 2.04 -12.09
CA LYS A 21 -21.21 2.33 -13.13
C LYS A 21 -21.92 3.65 -12.89
N THR A 22 -22.37 3.91 -11.66
CA THR A 22 -23.01 5.19 -11.30
C THR A 22 -22.07 6.38 -11.51
N VAL A 23 -20.81 6.25 -11.10
CA VAL A 23 -19.77 7.26 -11.30
C VAL A 23 -19.57 7.54 -12.79
N LEU A 24 -19.43 6.50 -13.62
CA LEU A 24 -19.21 6.67 -15.06
C LEU A 24 -20.43 7.23 -15.80
N GLN A 25 -21.64 6.81 -15.43
CA GLN A 25 -22.88 7.39 -15.96
C GLN A 25 -23.01 8.87 -15.60
N THR A 26 -22.60 9.24 -14.39
CA THR A 26 -22.64 10.64 -13.94
C THR A 26 -21.57 11.48 -14.65
N LEU A 27 -20.39 10.90 -14.87
CA LEU A 27 -19.29 11.50 -15.63
C LEU A 27 -19.71 11.81 -17.08
N THR A 28 -20.37 10.87 -17.76
CA THR A 28 -20.86 11.07 -19.14
C THR A 28 -22.11 11.95 -19.21
N GLY A 29 -22.89 11.99 -18.13
CA GLY A 29 -24.02 12.91 -17.94
C GLY A 29 -23.63 14.38 -17.71
N ARG A 30 -22.34 14.74 -17.85
CA ARG A 30 -21.77 16.09 -17.73
C ARG A 30 -21.98 16.75 -16.36
N ARG A 31 -22.14 15.96 -15.29
CA ARG A 31 -22.08 16.50 -13.92
C ARG A 31 -20.61 16.63 -13.50
N GLY A 32 -20.16 17.86 -13.35
CA GLY A 32 -18.74 18.22 -13.24
C GLY A 32 -18.06 17.89 -11.91
N ASP A 33 -18.81 17.41 -10.91
CA ASP A 33 -18.31 17.08 -9.57
C ASP A 33 -17.63 15.71 -9.49
N VAL A 34 -17.95 14.80 -10.41
CA VAL A 34 -17.43 13.41 -10.37
C VAL A 34 -16.01 13.28 -10.93
N ALA A 35 -15.64 14.06 -11.95
CA ALA A 35 -14.30 13.98 -12.55
C ALA A 35 -13.18 14.34 -11.56
N PRO A 36 -13.28 15.44 -10.77
CA PRO A 36 -12.29 15.77 -9.74
C PRO A 36 -12.21 14.71 -8.63
N GLU A 37 -13.33 14.12 -8.23
CA GLU A 37 -13.34 13.07 -7.21
C GLU A 37 -12.64 11.79 -7.71
N LEU A 38 -12.93 11.36 -8.94
CA LEU A 38 -12.26 10.19 -9.52
C LEU A 38 -10.76 10.41 -9.69
N LEU A 39 -10.36 11.63 -10.08
CA LEU A 39 -8.96 12.05 -10.14
C LEU A 39 -8.28 11.96 -8.78
N ARG A 40 -8.93 12.48 -7.72
CA ARG A 40 -8.42 12.41 -6.35
C ARG A 40 -8.20 10.97 -5.91
N ARG A 41 -9.15 10.06 -6.21
CA ARG A 41 -9.03 8.63 -5.88
C ARG A 41 -7.91 7.94 -6.65
N LEU A 42 -7.74 8.26 -7.94
CA LEU A 42 -6.63 7.75 -8.76
C LEU A 42 -5.27 8.13 -8.18
N GLU A 43 -5.07 9.40 -7.81
CA GLU A 43 -3.79 9.85 -7.22
C GLU A 43 -3.57 9.28 -5.81
N ALA A 44 -4.62 9.12 -5.02
CA ALA A 44 -4.55 8.45 -3.72
C ALA A 44 -4.13 6.98 -3.87
N GLN A 45 -4.74 6.25 -4.80
CA GLN A 45 -4.37 4.87 -5.07
C GLN A 45 -2.96 4.74 -5.65
N ARG A 46 -2.55 5.65 -6.55
CA ARG A 46 -1.18 5.71 -7.09
C ARG A 46 -0.14 5.90 -6.00
N THR A 47 -0.42 6.81 -5.05
CA THR A 47 0.45 7.05 -3.90
C THR A 47 0.51 5.83 -2.97
N ALA A 48 -0.64 5.23 -2.69
CA ALA A 48 -0.72 4.01 -1.89
C ALA A 48 -0.01 2.83 -2.57
N ALA A 49 -0.12 2.69 -3.89
CA ALA A 49 0.57 1.68 -4.68
C ALA A 49 2.10 1.78 -4.49
N ALA A 50 2.67 2.99 -4.56
CA ALA A 50 4.10 3.21 -4.32
C ALA A 50 4.53 2.79 -2.89
N SER A 51 3.65 2.97 -1.89
CA SER A 51 3.92 2.57 -0.50
C SER A 51 3.93 1.05 -0.28
N LEU A 52 3.52 0.23 -1.26
CA LEU A 52 3.54 -1.23 -1.15
C LEU A 52 4.96 -1.83 -1.26
N GLY A 53 5.98 -0.99 -1.53
CA GLY A 53 7.37 -1.44 -1.65
C GLY A 53 7.54 -2.45 -2.78
N ARG A 54 8.23 -3.58 -2.54
CA ARG A 54 8.45 -4.62 -3.58
C ARG A 54 7.18 -5.15 -4.25
N PHE A 55 6.01 -5.04 -3.61
CA PHE A 55 4.75 -5.51 -4.19
C PHE A 55 4.20 -4.54 -5.25
N SER A 56 4.70 -3.30 -5.30
CA SER A 56 4.34 -2.33 -6.32
C SER A 56 4.97 -2.64 -7.68
N GLU A 57 6.02 -3.46 -7.74
CA GLU A 57 6.74 -3.81 -8.99
C GLU A 57 5.82 -4.50 -10.01
N SER A 58 4.78 -5.20 -9.53
CA SER A 58 3.78 -5.83 -10.40
C SER A 58 2.64 -4.90 -10.83
N LEU A 59 2.63 -3.64 -10.40
CA LEU A 59 1.57 -2.69 -10.74
C LEU A 59 1.94 -1.90 -11.99
N ASN A 60 0.98 -1.75 -12.89
CA ASN A 60 1.14 -0.90 -14.07
C ASN A 60 0.97 0.58 -13.67
N VAL A 61 2.07 1.25 -13.33
CA VAL A 61 2.07 2.66 -12.94
C VAL A 61 1.62 3.57 -14.09
N ASP A 62 1.94 3.21 -15.32
CA ASP A 62 1.55 3.97 -16.52
C ASP A 62 0.05 3.94 -16.77
N ALA A 63 -0.64 2.87 -16.37
CA ALA A 63 -2.10 2.79 -16.44
C ALA A 63 -2.81 3.87 -15.59
N TYR A 64 -2.23 4.32 -14.46
CA TYR A 64 -2.78 5.44 -13.70
C TYR A 64 -2.70 6.76 -14.45
N ARG A 65 -1.58 6.99 -15.15
CA ARG A 65 -1.39 8.17 -16.00
C ARG A 65 -2.39 8.16 -17.14
N HIS A 66 -2.55 7.01 -17.78
CA HIS A 66 -3.49 6.84 -18.88
C HIS A 66 -4.94 7.06 -18.45
N ALA A 67 -5.34 6.52 -17.29
CA ALA A 67 -6.69 6.75 -16.73
C ALA A 67 -6.94 8.24 -16.45
N ARG A 68 -5.92 8.95 -15.96
CA ARG A 68 -5.98 10.41 -15.73
C ARG A 68 -6.17 11.19 -17.02
N GLU A 69 -5.49 10.81 -18.09
CA GLU A 69 -5.59 11.46 -19.41
C GLU A 69 -6.93 11.17 -20.11
N MET A 70 -7.49 9.98 -19.90
CA MET A 70 -8.79 9.59 -20.48
C MET A 70 -9.99 10.27 -19.82
N LEU A 71 -9.89 10.58 -18.53
CA LEU A 71 -10.95 11.20 -17.72
C LEU A 71 -11.63 12.42 -18.38
N PRO A 72 -10.89 13.47 -18.81
CA PRO A 72 -11.50 14.63 -19.46
C PRO A 72 -12.12 14.29 -20.82
N ALA A 73 -11.52 13.39 -21.60
CA ALA A 73 -12.04 12.99 -22.90
C ALA A 73 -13.34 12.19 -22.77
N VAL A 74 -13.48 11.34 -21.74
CA VAL A 74 -14.74 10.64 -21.43
C VAL A 74 -15.79 11.62 -20.89
N ALA A 75 -15.41 12.54 -19.99
CA ALA A 75 -16.32 13.56 -19.45
C ALA A 75 -16.89 14.47 -20.53
N ALA A 76 -16.09 14.82 -21.54
CA ALA A 76 -16.50 15.61 -22.68
C ALA A 76 -17.28 14.80 -23.75
N GLY A 77 -17.33 13.48 -23.63
CA GLY A 77 -18.00 12.59 -24.59
C GLY A 77 -17.19 12.27 -25.85
N PHE A 78 -15.90 12.61 -25.89
CA PHE A 78 -15.00 12.28 -27.00
C PHE A 78 -14.53 10.83 -26.99
N LEU A 79 -14.63 10.15 -25.84
CA LEU A 79 -14.29 8.74 -25.68
C LEU A 79 -15.42 7.97 -24.98
N PRO A 80 -15.64 6.69 -25.35
CA PRO A 80 -16.61 5.85 -24.65
C PRO A 80 -16.14 5.54 -23.23
N ALA A 81 -17.09 5.56 -22.29
CA ALA A 81 -16.84 5.24 -20.88
C ALA A 81 -16.33 3.82 -20.65
N ASP A 82 -16.70 2.85 -21.50
CA ASP A 82 -16.31 1.44 -21.37
C ASP A 82 -14.79 1.24 -21.30
N ARG A 83 -14.03 2.02 -22.07
CA ARG A 83 -12.57 1.93 -22.05
C ARG A 83 -11.99 2.39 -20.72
N LEU A 84 -12.56 3.46 -20.15
CA LEU A 84 -12.18 3.94 -18.83
C LEU A 84 -12.65 2.97 -17.74
N GLU A 85 -13.84 2.37 -17.86
CA GLU A 85 -14.35 1.35 -16.96
C GLU A 85 -13.38 0.16 -16.84
N VAL A 86 -13.01 -0.42 -17.98
CA VAL A 86 -12.08 -1.56 -18.03
C VAL A 86 -10.73 -1.21 -17.40
N LEU A 87 -10.22 0.00 -17.66
CA LEU A 87 -8.96 0.46 -17.10
C LEU A 87 -9.02 0.62 -15.58
N LEU A 88 -10.08 1.25 -15.06
CA LEU A 88 -10.28 1.44 -13.62
C LEU A 88 -10.48 0.10 -12.89
N LEU A 89 -11.21 -0.84 -13.50
CA LEU A 89 -11.38 -2.20 -12.97
C LEU A 89 -10.04 -2.93 -12.86
N ARG A 90 -9.20 -2.84 -13.90
CA ARG A 90 -7.86 -3.46 -13.89
C ARG A 90 -6.98 -2.85 -12.80
N LEU A 91 -6.92 -1.52 -12.71
CA LEU A 91 -6.16 -0.82 -11.68
C LEU A 91 -6.57 -1.24 -10.26
N GLU A 92 -7.86 -1.27 -9.98
CA GLU A 92 -8.39 -1.69 -8.67
C GLU A 92 -8.07 -3.16 -8.37
N CYS A 93 -8.25 -4.07 -9.34
CA CYS A 93 -7.94 -5.49 -9.18
C CYS A 93 -6.45 -5.73 -8.91
N ASP A 94 -5.57 -5.09 -9.69
CA ASP A 94 -4.12 -5.20 -9.54
C ASP A 94 -3.67 -4.66 -8.19
N PHE A 95 -4.15 -3.48 -7.82
CA PHE A 95 -3.87 -2.87 -6.52
C PHE A 95 -4.34 -3.76 -5.37
N ARG A 96 -5.58 -4.25 -5.39
CA ARG A 96 -6.11 -5.17 -4.38
C ARG A 96 -5.28 -6.46 -4.30
N GLY A 97 -4.90 -7.03 -5.44
CA GLY A 97 -4.05 -8.21 -5.51
C GLY A 97 -2.67 -7.98 -4.90
N ALA A 98 -2.04 -6.85 -5.21
CA ALA A 98 -0.75 -6.45 -4.64
C ALA A 98 -0.85 -6.14 -3.14
N ALA A 99 -1.86 -5.38 -2.72
CA ALA A 99 -2.13 -5.06 -1.32
C ALA A 99 -2.42 -6.32 -0.50
N ALA A 100 -3.20 -7.26 -1.04
CA ALA A 100 -3.45 -8.55 -0.41
C ALA A 100 -2.17 -9.38 -0.30
N ARG A 101 -1.32 -9.41 -1.34
CA ARG A 101 0.00 -10.06 -1.27
C ARG A 101 0.91 -9.39 -0.25
N ALA A 102 0.94 -8.06 -0.18
CA ALA A 102 1.69 -7.32 0.83
C ALA A 102 1.19 -7.65 2.25
N LEU A 103 -0.14 -7.72 2.44
CA LEU A 103 -0.75 -8.06 3.71
C LEU A 103 -0.49 -9.51 4.13
N ARG A 104 -0.54 -10.44 3.17
CA ARG A 104 -0.26 -11.88 3.31
C ARG A 104 1.22 -12.18 3.42
N SER A 105 2.11 -11.27 3.00
CA SER A 105 3.54 -11.39 3.20
C SER A 105 3.85 -11.21 4.68
N THR A 106 3.56 -12.27 5.42
CA THR A 106 3.71 -12.49 6.85
C THR A 106 5.18 -12.60 7.28
N SER A 107 6.14 -12.48 6.36
CA SER A 107 7.56 -12.56 6.70
C SER A 107 7.98 -11.46 7.67
N GLY A 108 7.33 -10.29 7.67
CA GLY A 108 7.53 -9.26 8.69
C GLY A 108 6.77 -9.54 9.99
N LYS A 109 5.48 -9.90 9.88
CA LYS A 109 4.57 -10.08 11.03
C LYS A 109 4.98 -11.23 11.95
N ARG A 110 5.54 -12.32 11.42
CA ARG A 110 6.04 -13.43 12.24
C ARG A 110 7.21 -13.02 13.14
N PHE A 111 7.91 -11.95 12.78
CA PHE A 111 9.00 -11.37 13.56
C PHE A 111 8.54 -10.13 14.35
N GLU A 112 7.26 -9.77 14.33
CA GLU A 112 6.75 -8.59 15.03
C GLU A 112 7.03 -8.63 16.55
N PRO A 113 6.84 -9.77 17.25
CA PRO A 113 7.20 -9.85 18.67
C PRO A 113 8.70 -9.58 18.88
N PHE A 114 9.54 -10.11 18.00
CA PHE A 114 10.99 -9.89 18.01
C PHE A 114 11.33 -8.41 17.80
N TRP A 115 10.75 -7.77 16.77
CA TRP A 115 11.08 -6.38 16.46
C TRP A 115 10.57 -5.41 17.52
N ARG A 116 9.43 -5.68 18.14
CA ARG A 116 8.92 -4.86 19.25
C ARG A 116 9.92 -4.83 20.41
N GLU A 117 10.43 -6.00 20.80
CA GLU A 117 11.39 -6.11 21.90
C GLU A 117 12.77 -5.56 21.51
N PHE A 118 13.22 -5.86 20.29
CA PHE A 118 14.47 -5.34 19.75
C PHE A 118 14.51 -3.82 19.73
N ASP A 119 13.47 -3.18 19.22
CA ASP A 119 13.37 -1.72 19.14
C ASP A 119 13.28 -1.11 20.55
N ALA A 120 12.59 -1.77 21.49
CA ALA A 120 12.52 -1.32 22.89
C ALA A 120 13.89 -1.32 23.57
N ILE A 121 14.65 -2.41 23.45
CA ILE A 121 16.00 -2.53 24.03
C ILE A 121 16.97 -1.57 23.32
N ALA A 122 16.94 -1.50 21.99
CA ALA A 122 17.80 -0.60 21.23
C ALA A 122 17.58 0.88 21.60
N ARG A 123 16.32 1.31 21.79
CA ARG A 123 15.98 2.69 22.19
C ARG A 123 16.40 3.03 23.62
N ARG A 124 16.39 2.04 24.53
CA ARG A 124 16.90 2.22 25.90
C ARG A 124 18.43 2.41 25.93
N ARG A 125 19.13 2.16 24.81
CA ARG A 125 20.60 2.28 24.67
C ARG A 125 21.39 1.48 25.71
N THR A 126 20.78 0.44 26.29
CA THR A 126 21.41 -0.46 27.26
C THR A 126 22.46 -1.36 26.62
N CYS A 127 22.34 -1.61 25.31
CA CYS A 127 23.29 -2.40 24.53
C CYS A 127 23.98 -1.53 23.48
N ARG A 128 25.32 -1.62 23.40
CA ARG A 128 26.15 -0.81 22.48
C ARG A 128 26.22 -1.36 21.05
N THR A 129 25.80 -2.60 20.83
CA THR A 129 25.88 -3.27 19.52
C THR A 129 24.55 -3.93 19.17
N ALA A 130 24.32 -4.09 17.86
CA ALA A 130 23.14 -4.79 17.35
C ALA A 130 23.12 -6.26 17.80
N GLU A 131 24.29 -6.89 17.91
CA GLU A 131 24.46 -8.26 18.42
C GLU A 131 24.02 -8.38 19.88
N ALA A 132 24.41 -7.42 20.73
CA ALA A 132 24.03 -7.44 22.13
C ALA A 132 22.51 -7.25 22.31
N VAL A 133 21.88 -6.38 21.52
CA VAL A 133 20.41 -6.26 21.50
C VAL A 133 19.77 -7.57 21.02
N TYR A 134 20.30 -8.15 19.95
CA TYR A 134 19.75 -9.37 19.34
C TYR A 134 19.77 -10.55 20.32
N GLU A 135 20.88 -10.75 21.03
CA GLU A 135 20.99 -11.80 22.06
C GLU A 135 20.13 -11.49 23.30
N ALA A 136 19.99 -10.23 23.70
CA ALA A 136 19.08 -9.84 24.79
C ALA A 136 17.61 -10.16 24.48
N VAL A 137 17.17 -9.95 23.22
CA VAL A 137 15.82 -10.33 22.76
C VAL A 137 15.64 -11.85 22.71
N LYS A 138 16.69 -12.60 22.36
CA LYS A 138 16.64 -14.07 22.42
C LYS A 138 16.53 -14.57 23.86
N ALA A 139 17.26 -13.95 24.77
CA ALA A 139 17.23 -14.27 26.19
C ALA A 139 15.91 -13.89 26.88
N SER A 140 15.14 -12.94 26.33
CA SER A 140 13.84 -12.53 26.89
C SER A 140 12.68 -13.49 26.58
N GLY A 141 12.94 -14.60 25.88
CA GLY A 141 11.94 -15.65 25.64
C GLY A 141 10.97 -15.35 24.51
N VAL A 142 11.31 -14.42 23.60
CA VAL A 142 10.47 -14.13 22.42
C VAL A 142 10.31 -15.39 21.57
N PRO A 143 9.06 -15.76 21.18
CA PRO A 143 8.81 -16.97 20.42
C PRO A 143 9.46 -16.94 19.03
N HIS A 144 9.89 -18.12 18.57
CA HIS A 144 10.37 -18.33 17.21
C HIS A 144 9.24 -18.14 16.18
N PRO A 145 9.57 -17.81 14.91
CA PRO A 145 10.92 -17.69 14.35
C PRO A 145 11.58 -16.35 14.66
N HIS A 146 12.92 -16.29 14.63
CA HIS A 146 13.68 -15.05 14.77
C HIS A 146 14.24 -14.59 13.41
N PRO A 147 14.34 -13.29 13.15
CA PRO A 147 14.93 -12.76 11.91
C PRO A 147 16.44 -12.99 11.89
N LYS A 148 17.08 -13.04 10.71
CA LYS A 148 18.55 -13.17 10.63
C LYS A 148 19.24 -11.97 11.29
N LEU A 149 20.35 -12.22 11.98
CA LEU A 149 21.16 -11.17 12.62
C LEU A 149 21.58 -10.05 11.65
N SER A 150 21.88 -10.38 10.38
CA SER A 150 22.21 -9.37 9.36
C SER A 150 21.08 -8.36 9.10
N VAL A 151 19.83 -8.78 9.24
CA VAL A 151 18.65 -7.91 9.13
C VAL A 151 18.52 -7.04 10.38
N ALA A 152 18.77 -7.60 11.56
CA ALA A 152 18.76 -6.86 12.83
C ALA A 152 19.85 -5.79 12.89
N LYS A 153 21.07 -6.10 12.43
CA LYS A 153 22.16 -5.11 12.25
C LYS A 153 21.74 -3.92 11.39
N ARG A 154 21.12 -4.20 10.23
CA ARG A 154 20.62 -3.16 9.32
C ARG A 154 19.54 -2.29 9.98
N ARG A 155 18.66 -2.89 10.80
CA ARG A 155 17.61 -2.17 11.52
C ARG A 155 18.19 -1.31 12.65
N TYR A 156 19.11 -1.85 13.45
CA TYR A 156 19.80 -1.11 14.53
C TYR A 156 20.52 0.13 14.00
N GLY A 157 21.22 0.01 12.87
CA GLY A 157 21.88 1.15 12.23
C GLY A 157 20.93 2.27 11.76
N LYS A 158 19.62 2.00 11.61
CA LYS A 158 18.59 3.02 11.34
C LYS A 158 18.01 3.65 12.61
N LEU A 159 18.15 2.99 13.76
CA LEU A 159 17.57 3.41 15.04
C LEU A 159 18.55 4.22 15.90
N VAL A 160 19.85 4.03 15.68
CA VAL A 160 20.93 4.64 16.48
C VAL A 160 21.68 5.74 15.70
N LYS A 161 21.29 5.99 14.44
CA LYS A 161 21.58 7.24 13.75
C LYS A 161 20.62 8.32 14.24
#